data_AF-A0AA87B9T6-F1
#
_entry.id   AF-A0AA87B9T6-F1
#
_cell.length_a   1.000
_cell.length_b   1.000
_cell.length_c   1.000
_cell.angle_alpha   90.00
_cell.angle_beta   90.00
_cell.angle_gamma   90.00
#
_symmetry.space_group_name_H-M   'P 1'
#
loop_
_entity.id
_entity.type
_entity.pdbx_description
1 polymer ?
#
loop_
_entity_poly.entity_id
_entity_poly.type
_entity_poly.pdbx_seq_one_letter_code
_entity_poly.pdbx_strand_id
1 'polypeptide(L)'
;MLLLEADTEGEAIFEAAFQPMGENKAIRKAFSAPHSRQQFIKAFSEIWLDYKSAQTQQPFFKDPNSNDIDQAANLMNKTIKMLEEVSSKYPRLRNLNREIIDRLIVDLNAIISQFKSAEIHQPSVGRRFNDPLIARAAAQIVKEFEHITGTKFVFSGDLALGERGENAFASEHAEFLYRLLYGIDHNIQRSSVATALKRAKQNPLQKKAKK
;
A
#
# COMPACT_ATOMS: atom_id res chain seq x y z
N MET A 1 7.48 -19.56 -19.64
CA MET A 1 7.56 -18.22 -20.25
C MET A 1 7.50 -17.13 -19.17
N LEU A 2 6.63 -17.24 -18.16
CA LEU A 2 6.52 -16.30 -17.02
C LEU A 2 7.78 -16.07 -16.16
N LEU A 3 8.64 -17.08 -15.95
CA LEU A 3 9.83 -16.95 -15.09
C LEU A 3 10.94 -16.09 -15.70
N LEU A 4 11.17 -16.20 -17.01
CA LEU A 4 12.23 -15.46 -17.69
C LEU A 4 11.86 -13.97 -17.83
N GLU A 5 10.58 -13.69 -18.04
CA GLU A 5 10.01 -12.34 -18.00
C GLU A 5 10.07 -11.76 -16.58
N ALA A 6 9.72 -12.56 -15.55
CA ALA A 6 9.84 -12.18 -14.14
C ALA A 6 11.29 -11.86 -13.73
N ASP A 7 12.27 -12.63 -14.20
CA ASP A 7 13.69 -12.38 -13.92
C ASP A 7 14.19 -11.10 -14.57
N THR A 8 13.76 -10.81 -15.80
CA THR A 8 14.14 -9.58 -16.52
C THR A 8 13.50 -8.34 -15.87
N GLU A 9 12.21 -8.42 -15.53
CA GLU A 9 11.48 -7.35 -14.86
C GLU A 9 11.97 -7.16 -13.42
N GLY A 10 12.26 -8.27 -12.73
CA GLY A 10 12.81 -8.29 -11.38
C GLY A 10 14.19 -7.64 -11.30
N GLU A 11 15.06 -7.91 -12.29
CA GLU A 11 16.36 -7.26 -12.41
C GLU A 11 16.21 -5.75 -12.65
N ALA A 12 15.29 -5.32 -13.52
CA ALA A 12 15.04 -3.90 -13.76
C ALA A 12 14.52 -3.16 -12.50
N ILE A 13 13.57 -3.77 -11.78
CA ILE A 13 13.04 -3.25 -10.52
C ILE A 13 14.14 -3.18 -9.45
N PHE A 14 14.95 -4.23 -9.34
CA PHE A 14 16.07 -4.28 -8.40
C PHE A 14 17.07 -3.15 -8.67
N GLU A 15 17.51 -2.99 -9.92
CA GLU A 15 18.47 -1.93 -10.27
C GLU A 15 17.93 -0.53 -9.95
N ALA A 16 16.66 -0.27 -10.28
CA ALA A 16 16.01 1.01 -9.95
C ALA A 16 15.89 1.24 -8.44
N ALA A 17 15.63 0.19 -7.66
CA ALA A 17 15.57 0.26 -6.21
C ALA A 17 16.95 0.41 -5.57
N PHE A 18 17.98 -0.18 -6.17
CA PHE A 18 19.33 -0.25 -5.62
C PHE A 18 20.17 1.02 -5.83
N GLN A 19 19.91 1.79 -6.88
CA GLN A 19 20.59 3.08 -7.14
C GLN A 19 20.68 4.01 -5.90
N PRO A 20 19.58 4.28 -5.16
CA PRO A 20 19.63 5.14 -3.97
C PRO A 20 20.25 4.49 -2.73
N MET A 21 20.47 3.16 -2.68
CA MET A 21 21.21 2.49 -1.59
C MET A 21 22.74 2.67 -1.68
N GLY A 22 23.23 3.38 -2.70
CA GLY A 22 24.65 3.40 -3.07
C GLY A 22 25.63 3.94 -2.02
N GLU A 23 25.15 4.51 -0.91
CA GLU A 23 26.00 5.08 0.14
C GLU A 23 26.53 4.02 1.11
N ASN A 24 25.83 2.89 1.31
CA ASN A 24 26.29 1.80 2.17
C ASN A 24 27.28 0.85 1.47
N LYS A 25 28.57 1.01 1.77
CA LYS A 25 29.68 0.22 1.19
C LYS A 25 29.57 -1.29 1.42
N ALA A 26 29.04 -1.74 2.55
CA ALA A 26 28.95 -3.18 2.88
C ALA A 26 27.88 -3.87 2.02
N ILE A 27 26.72 -3.22 1.88
CA ILE A 27 25.61 -3.70 1.06
C ILE A 27 26.01 -3.70 -0.42
N ARG A 28 26.65 -2.62 -0.89
CA ARG A 28 27.22 -2.57 -2.25
C ARG A 28 28.15 -3.74 -2.52
N LYS A 29 29.07 -4.04 -1.60
CA LYS A 29 29.99 -5.17 -1.76
C LYS A 29 29.27 -6.51 -1.83
N ALA A 30 28.24 -6.72 -1.01
CA ALA A 30 27.44 -7.95 -1.02
C ALA A 30 26.71 -8.17 -2.34
N PHE A 31 26.09 -7.11 -2.90
CA PHE A 31 25.40 -7.19 -4.19
C PHE A 31 26.32 -7.05 -5.42
N SER A 32 27.58 -6.65 -5.24
CA SER A 32 28.59 -6.64 -6.31
C SER A 32 29.05 -8.05 -6.68
N ALA A 33 28.86 -9.04 -5.80
CA ALA A 33 29.15 -10.42 -6.11
C ALA A 33 28.08 -10.98 -7.07
N PRO A 34 28.45 -11.43 -8.29
CA PRO A 34 27.48 -11.85 -9.30
C PRO A 34 26.53 -12.95 -8.80
N HIS A 35 27.04 -13.88 -8.01
CA HIS A 35 26.26 -14.99 -7.46
C HIS A 35 25.21 -14.51 -6.45
N SER A 36 25.59 -13.63 -5.52
CA SER A 36 24.70 -13.04 -4.52
C SER A 36 23.61 -12.19 -5.16
N ARG A 37 23.97 -11.40 -6.18
CA ARG A 37 23.00 -10.60 -6.97
C ARG A 37 21.99 -11.50 -7.67
N GLN A 38 22.46 -12.53 -8.38
CA GLN A 38 21.56 -13.47 -9.06
C GLN A 38 20.65 -14.22 -8.10
N GLN A 39 21.17 -14.61 -6.92
CA GLN A 39 20.37 -15.27 -5.90
C GLN A 39 19.25 -14.36 -5.39
N PHE A 40 19.54 -13.07 -5.15
CA PHE A 40 18.51 -12.11 -4.73
C PHE A 40 17.46 -11.89 -5.81
N ILE A 41 17.89 -11.65 -7.05
CA ILE A 41 16.98 -11.40 -8.18
C ILE A 41 16.03 -12.58 -8.33
N LYS A 42 16.55 -13.82 -8.32
CA LYS A 42 15.72 -15.01 -8.42
C LYS A 42 14.70 -15.11 -7.28
N ALA A 43 15.15 -14.89 -6.03
CA ALA A 43 14.25 -14.90 -4.89
C ALA A 43 13.19 -13.78 -4.97
N PHE A 44 13.58 -12.61 -5.46
CA PHE A 44 12.67 -11.49 -5.71
C PHE A 44 11.64 -11.81 -6.79
N SER A 45 12.05 -12.43 -7.91
CA SER A 45 11.15 -12.89 -8.97
C SER A 45 10.11 -13.87 -8.44
N GLU A 46 10.51 -14.80 -7.56
CA GLU A 46 9.60 -15.74 -6.91
C GLU A 46 8.58 -15.00 -6.01
N ILE A 47 9.03 -14.03 -5.22
CA ILE A 47 8.15 -13.18 -4.39
C ILE A 47 7.18 -12.38 -5.26
N TRP A 48 7.65 -11.83 -6.38
CA TRP A 48 6.85 -11.07 -7.33
C TRP A 48 5.77 -11.95 -7.99
N LEU A 49 6.14 -13.15 -8.44
CA LEU A 49 5.20 -14.13 -9.00
C LEU A 49 4.16 -14.57 -7.97
N ASP A 50 4.59 -14.86 -6.74
CA ASP A 50 3.70 -15.20 -5.62
C ASP A 50 2.70 -14.07 -5.34
N TYR A 51 3.18 -12.83 -5.31
CA TYR A 51 2.35 -11.64 -5.09
C TYR A 51 1.32 -11.47 -6.21
N LYS A 52 1.75 -11.52 -7.48
CA LYS A 52 0.86 -11.37 -8.64
C LYS A 52 -0.15 -12.49 -8.74
N SER A 53 0.27 -13.73 -8.48
CA SER A 53 -0.61 -14.89 -8.44
C SER A 53 -1.69 -14.75 -7.36
N ALA A 54 -1.29 -14.36 -6.15
CA ALA A 54 -2.23 -14.13 -5.05
C ALA A 54 -3.21 -12.98 -5.32
N GLN A 55 -2.74 -11.89 -5.95
CA GLN A 55 -3.56 -10.76 -6.38
C GLN A 55 -4.60 -11.17 -7.43
N THR A 56 -4.29 -12.17 -8.27
CA THR A 56 -5.16 -12.64 -9.37
C THR A 56 -6.19 -13.67 -8.90
N GLN A 57 -5.79 -14.58 -8.00
CA GLN A 57 -6.65 -15.66 -7.49
C GLN A 57 -7.72 -15.20 -6.51
N GLN A 58 -7.42 -14.13 -5.78
CA GLN A 58 -8.40 -13.41 -4.98
C GLN A 58 -8.25 -11.95 -5.38
N PRO A 59 -9.09 -11.42 -6.30
CA PRO A 59 -9.29 -9.99 -6.37
C PRO A 59 -9.99 -9.62 -5.06
N PHE A 60 -9.20 -9.51 -3.99
CA PHE A 60 -9.64 -8.90 -2.77
C PHE A 60 -10.19 -7.56 -3.23
N PHE A 61 -11.47 -7.31 -2.97
CA PHE A 61 -12.00 -5.97 -3.03
C PHE A 61 -10.96 -5.10 -2.32
N LYS A 62 -10.27 -4.23 -3.08
CA LYS A 62 -9.49 -3.18 -2.46
C LYS A 62 -10.54 -2.41 -1.67
N ASP A 63 -10.63 -2.69 -0.38
CA ASP A 63 -11.48 -1.92 0.52
C ASP A 63 -11.10 -0.45 0.25
N PRO A 64 -12.07 0.40 -0.14
CA PRO A 64 -11.77 1.76 -0.56
C PRO A 64 -10.96 2.45 0.53
N ASN A 65 -9.80 3.01 0.16
CA ASN A 65 -8.93 3.68 1.12
C ASN A 65 -9.56 5.03 1.56
N SER A 66 -9.02 5.69 2.59
CA SER A 66 -9.57 6.99 3.06
C SER A 66 -9.69 8.02 1.94
N ASN A 67 -8.74 8.06 1.01
CA ASN A 67 -8.78 8.99 -0.11
C ASN A 67 -9.88 8.62 -1.12
N ASP A 68 -10.16 7.33 -1.34
CA ASP A 68 -11.28 6.87 -2.17
C ASP A 68 -12.62 7.21 -1.52
N ILE A 69 -12.72 7.05 -0.19
CA ILE A 69 -13.90 7.42 0.60
C ILE A 69 -14.10 8.94 0.59
N ASP A 70 -13.04 9.73 0.76
CA ASP A 70 -13.06 11.19 0.70
C ASP A 70 -13.44 11.68 -0.70
N GLN A 71 -12.91 11.05 -1.75
CA GLN A 71 -13.27 11.36 -3.14
C GLN A 71 -14.73 11.03 -3.42
N ALA A 72 -15.21 9.86 -2.98
CA ALA A 72 -16.62 9.49 -3.09
C ALA A 72 -17.52 10.46 -2.33
N ALA A 73 -17.18 10.80 -1.08
CA ALA A 73 -17.92 11.76 -0.26
C ALA A 73 -17.93 13.16 -0.90
N ASN A 74 -16.80 13.60 -1.46
CA ASN A 74 -16.70 14.85 -2.19
C ASN A 74 -17.53 14.84 -3.47
N LEU A 75 -17.56 13.72 -4.21
CA LEU A 75 -18.40 13.57 -5.39
C LEU A 75 -19.88 13.63 -5.01
N MET A 76 -20.30 12.92 -3.97
CA MET A 76 -21.68 12.96 -3.46
C MET A 76 -22.07 14.36 -2.99
N ASN A 77 -21.19 15.08 -2.28
CA ASN A 77 -21.42 16.47 -1.89
C ASN A 77 -21.57 17.40 -3.10
N LYS A 78 -20.77 17.19 -4.16
CA LYS A 78 -20.93 17.93 -5.43
C LYS A 78 -22.27 17.61 -6.09
N THR A 79 -22.68 16.35 -6.12
CA THR A 79 -23.98 15.92 -6.66
C THR A 79 -25.14 16.55 -5.89
N ILE A 80 -25.09 16.60 -4.56
CA ILE A 80 -26.09 17.29 -3.73
C ILE A 80 -26.18 18.77 -4.13
N LYS A 81 -25.04 19.47 -4.20
CA LYS A 81 -25.02 20.88 -4.64
C LYS A 81 -25.59 21.07 -6.04
N MET A 82 -25.31 20.16 -6.98
CA MET A 82 -25.89 20.23 -8.32
C MET A 82 -27.41 20.05 -8.28
N LEU A 83 -27.95 19.14 -7.46
CA LEU A 83 -29.39 18.94 -7.28
C LEU A 83 -30.06 20.17 -6.65
N GLU A 84 -29.41 20.82 -5.68
CA GLU A 84 -29.86 22.07 -5.07
C GLU A 84 -29.83 23.24 -6.06
N GLU A 85 -28.78 23.34 -6.87
CA GLU A 85 -28.67 24.36 -7.92
C GLU A 85 -29.71 24.18 -9.03
N VAL A 86 -29.94 22.94 -9.48
CA VAL A 86 -31.00 22.63 -10.44
C VAL A 86 -32.37 23.01 -9.86
N SER A 87 -32.55 22.78 -8.56
CA SER A 87 -33.76 23.16 -7.83
C SER A 87 -33.97 24.67 -7.76
N SER A 88 -32.90 25.46 -7.76
CA SER A 88 -32.92 26.93 -7.78
C SER A 88 -33.12 27.49 -9.20
N LYS A 89 -32.40 26.95 -10.18
CA LYS A 89 -32.42 27.41 -11.59
C LYS A 89 -33.67 26.96 -12.35
N TYR A 90 -34.25 25.81 -12.01
CA TYR A 90 -35.38 25.20 -12.71
C TYR A 90 -36.52 24.81 -11.74
N PRO A 91 -37.23 25.79 -11.15
CA PRO A 91 -38.22 25.55 -10.10
C PRO A 91 -39.42 24.70 -10.55
N ARG A 92 -39.79 24.74 -11.84
CA ARG A 92 -40.84 23.88 -12.41
C ARG A 92 -40.43 22.40 -12.43
N LEU A 93 -39.18 22.12 -12.80
CA LEU A 93 -38.63 20.75 -12.80
C LEU A 93 -38.53 20.20 -11.39
N ARG A 94 -38.15 21.05 -10.43
CA ARG A 94 -38.15 20.73 -9.00
C ARG A 94 -39.53 20.33 -8.52
N ASN A 95 -40.56 21.14 -8.77
CA ASN A 95 -41.90 20.85 -8.25
C ASN A 95 -42.49 19.55 -8.81
N LEU A 96 -42.17 19.22 -10.07
CA LEU A 96 -42.58 17.96 -10.71
C LEU A 96 -41.86 16.72 -10.13
N ASN A 97 -40.61 16.88 -9.68
CA ASN A 97 -39.77 15.78 -9.21
C ASN A 97 -39.37 15.92 -7.74
N ARG A 98 -40.13 16.69 -6.95
CA ARG A 98 -39.71 17.16 -5.63
C ARG A 98 -39.38 16.00 -4.71
N GLU A 99 -40.25 15.01 -4.65
CA GLU A 99 -40.05 13.82 -3.82
C GLU A 99 -38.82 13.00 -4.24
N ILE A 100 -38.51 12.94 -5.53
CA ILE A 100 -37.36 12.20 -6.06
C ILE A 100 -36.05 12.92 -5.71
N ILE A 101 -36.02 14.23 -5.92
CA ILE A 101 -34.84 15.07 -5.62
C ILE A 101 -34.59 15.10 -4.11
N ASP A 102 -35.61 15.34 -3.31
CA ASP A 102 -35.49 15.41 -1.85
C ASP A 102 -35.06 14.03 -1.29
N ARG A 103 -35.59 12.92 -1.82
CA ARG A 103 -35.18 11.55 -1.43
C ARG A 103 -33.73 11.26 -1.80
N LEU A 104 -33.29 11.61 -3.00
CA LEU A 104 -31.89 11.43 -3.42
C LEU A 104 -30.92 12.20 -2.52
N ILE A 105 -31.27 13.43 -2.13
CA ILE A 105 -30.46 14.22 -1.21
C ILE A 105 -30.41 13.56 0.18
N VAL A 106 -31.53 13.05 0.68
CA VAL A 106 -31.58 12.32 1.97
C VAL A 106 -30.73 11.05 1.91
N ASP A 107 -30.86 10.25 0.84
CA ASP A 107 -30.13 9.01 0.67
C ASP A 107 -28.61 9.25 0.57
N LEU A 108 -28.19 10.25 -0.22
CA LEU A 108 -26.77 10.63 -0.33
C LEU A 108 -26.20 11.11 1.01
N ASN A 109 -26.96 11.92 1.77
CA ASN A 109 -26.53 12.35 3.10
C ASN A 109 -26.45 11.18 4.09
N ALA A 110 -27.38 10.23 4.03
CA ALA A 110 -27.37 9.03 4.87
C ALA A 110 -26.13 8.17 4.56
N ILE A 111 -25.79 7.99 3.28
CA ILE A 111 -24.58 7.27 2.85
C ILE A 111 -23.31 7.98 3.33
N ILE A 112 -23.21 9.30 3.19
CA ILE A 112 -22.07 10.10 3.69
C ILE A 112 -21.94 9.95 5.22
N SER A 113 -23.06 10.02 5.94
CA SER A 113 -23.08 9.85 7.40
C SER A 113 -22.63 8.45 7.80
N GLN A 114 -23.07 7.42 7.08
CA GLN A 114 -22.62 6.04 7.29
C GLN A 114 -21.11 5.90 7.06
N PHE A 115 -20.56 6.45 5.97
CA PHE A 115 -19.11 6.45 5.74
C PHE A 115 -18.34 7.12 6.88
N LYS A 116 -18.74 8.31 7.30
CA LYS A 116 -18.09 9.04 8.42
C LYS A 116 -18.23 8.29 9.75
N SER A 117 -19.38 7.68 10.03
CA SER A 117 -19.60 6.90 11.26
C SER A 117 -18.78 5.61 11.27
N ALA A 118 -18.63 4.97 10.11
CA ALA A 118 -17.79 3.79 9.94
C ALA A 118 -16.32 4.13 10.21
N GLU A 119 -15.83 5.31 9.83
CA GLU A 119 -14.48 5.78 10.20
C GLU A 119 -14.30 5.97 11.71
N ILE A 120 -15.34 6.42 12.43
CA ILE A 120 -15.28 6.66 13.89
C ILE A 120 -15.30 5.34 14.67
N HIS A 121 -16.13 4.38 14.28
CA HIS A 121 -16.33 3.12 15.02
C HIS A 121 -15.40 2.00 14.58
N GLN A 122 -14.88 2.11 13.37
CA GLN A 122 -13.84 1.27 12.82
C GLN A 122 -12.87 2.18 12.06
N PRO A 123 -11.86 2.76 12.74
CA PRO A 123 -10.76 3.48 12.06
C PRO A 123 -10.14 2.65 10.92
N SER A 124 -10.37 1.34 10.96
CA SER A 124 -9.99 0.32 10.01
C SER A 124 -10.80 0.24 8.70
N VAL A 125 -11.82 1.04 8.40
CA VAL A 125 -12.51 0.93 7.08
C VAL A 125 -11.79 1.74 6.00
N GLY A 126 -11.23 2.91 6.32
CA GLY A 126 -10.29 3.65 5.46
C GLY A 126 -8.81 3.48 5.86
N ARG A 127 -8.54 2.96 7.07
CA ARG A 127 -7.20 2.64 7.57
C ARG A 127 -7.03 1.15 7.89
N ARG A 128 -7.54 0.25 7.04
CA ARG A 128 -7.13 -1.18 7.07
C ARG A 128 -5.73 -1.31 6.50
N PHE A 129 -4.83 -0.89 7.36
CA PHE A 129 -3.41 -0.61 7.22
C PHE A 129 -2.50 -1.76 6.79
N ASN A 130 -3.01 -2.87 6.23
CA ASN A 130 -2.18 -4.00 5.86
C ASN A 130 -2.86 -4.83 4.78
N ASP A 131 -2.46 -4.65 3.53
CA ASP A 131 -2.56 -5.74 2.57
C ASP A 131 -1.64 -6.89 3.09
N PRO A 132 -2.21 -8.06 3.45
CA PRO A 132 -1.42 -9.20 3.90
C PRO A 132 -0.36 -9.65 2.89
N LEU A 133 -0.58 -9.39 1.60
CA LEU A 133 0.37 -9.67 0.53
C LEU A 133 1.56 -8.73 0.60
N ILE A 134 1.33 -7.43 0.80
CA ILE A 134 2.41 -6.44 1.00
C ILE A 134 3.22 -6.82 2.24
N ALA A 135 2.55 -7.18 3.35
CA ALA A 135 3.24 -7.59 4.57
C ALA A 135 4.08 -8.87 4.40
N ARG A 136 3.55 -9.86 3.67
CA ARG A 136 4.25 -11.11 3.36
C ARG A 136 5.44 -10.87 2.43
N ALA A 137 5.23 -10.14 1.33
CA ALA A 137 6.28 -9.80 0.37
C ALA A 137 7.39 -8.98 1.04
N ALA A 138 7.04 -7.96 1.84
CA ALA A 138 7.99 -7.17 2.61
C ALA A 138 8.85 -8.04 3.54
N ALA A 139 8.23 -8.97 4.27
CA ALA A 139 8.94 -9.87 5.18
C ALA A 139 9.89 -10.82 4.43
N GLN A 140 9.47 -11.34 3.27
CA GLN A 140 10.32 -12.20 2.44
C GLN A 140 11.51 -11.42 1.86
N ILE A 141 11.29 -10.23 1.30
CA ILE A 141 12.36 -9.38 0.76
C ILE A 141 13.38 -9.02 1.85
N VAL A 142 12.91 -8.64 3.05
CA VAL A 142 13.79 -8.35 4.19
C VAL A 142 14.63 -9.57 4.57
N LYS A 143 14.02 -10.75 4.65
CA LYS A 143 14.73 -11.98 5.00
C LYS A 143 15.83 -12.32 3.99
N GLU A 144 15.53 -12.22 2.69
CA GLU A 144 16.50 -12.48 1.63
C GLU A 144 17.61 -11.42 1.61
N PHE A 145 17.26 -10.16 1.85
CA PHE A 145 18.24 -9.09 1.99
C PHE A 145 19.20 -9.34 3.16
N GLU A 146 18.69 -9.68 4.35
CA GLU A 146 19.52 -9.97 5.52
C GLU A 146 20.39 -11.20 5.30
N HIS A 147 19.87 -12.22 4.60
CA HIS A 147 20.61 -13.43 4.24
C HIS A 147 21.81 -13.12 3.33
N ILE A 148 21.60 -12.30 2.30
CA ILE A 148 22.63 -12.01 1.29
C ILE A 148 23.66 -11.00 1.78
N THR A 149 23.20 -9.98 2.51
CA THR A 149 24.08 -8.91 2.99
C THR A 149 24.78 -9.25 4.30
N GLY A 150 24.26 -10.22 5.06
CA GLY A 150 24.68 -10.49 6.44
C GLY A 150 24.39 -9.35 7.41
N THR A 151 23.77 -8.27 6.94
CA THR A 151 23.40 -7.10 7.75
C THR A 151 21.93 -7.16 8.10
N LYS A 152 21.62 -6.88 9.37
CA LYS A 152 20.23 -6.75 9.81
C LYS A 152 19.58 -5.57 9.12
N PHE A 153 18.36 -5.78 8.64
CA PHE A 153 17.55 -4.73 8.08
C PHE A 153 17.12 -3.81 9.21
N VAL A 154 17.51 -2.54 9.13
CA VAL A 154 17.24 -1.59 10.21
C VAL A 154 15.78 -1.16 10.16
N PHE A 155 15.00 -1.66 11.12
CA PHE A 155 13.65 -1.18 11.39
C PHE A 155 13.73 0.08 12.25
N SER A 156 13.57 1.27 11.69
CA SER A 156 13.36 2.46 12.52
C SER A 156 12.01 2.34 13.26
N GLY A 157 12.00 2.60 14.57
CA GLY A 157 10.76 2.62 15.36
C GLY A 157 9.82 3.76 14.97
N ASP A 158 10.38 4.80 14.37
CA ASP A 158 9.70 6.03 13.97
C ASP A 158 9.07 5.95 12.58
N LEU A 159 9.20 4.80 11.89
CA LEU A 159 8.65 4.59 10.54
C LEU A 159 7.13 4.78 10.46
N ALA A 160 6.41 4.81 11.59
CA ALA A 160 4.94 4.75 11.61
C ALA A 160 4.26 5.73 12.59
N LEU A 161 4.93 6.80 13.06
CA LEU A 161 4.38 7.67 14.11
C LEU A 161 3.72 8.98 13.64
N GLY A 162 3.46 9.20 12.34
CA GLY A 162 2.84 10.47 11.91
C GLY A 162 1.89 10.34 10.73
N GLU A 163 0.92 11.27 10.67
CA GLU A 163 0.06 11.56 9.51
C GLU A 163 0.86 11.94 8.24
N ARG A 164 2.18 12.09 8.36
CA ARG A 164 3.13 12.42 7.28
C ARG A 164 4.17 11.32 7.11
N GLY A 165 3.75 10.14 6.67
CA GLY A 165 4.58 8.94 6.46
C GLY A 165 5.75 9.05 5.47
N GLU A 166 6.18 10.27 5.12
CA GLU A 166 7.31 10.56 4.25
C GLU A 166 8.64 10.60 5.02
N ASN A 167 8.66 11.10 6.26
CA ASN A 167 9.89 11.14 7.09
C ASN A 167 10.38 9.74 7.51
N ALA A 168 9.51 8.73 7.44
CA ALA A 168 9.83 7.34 7.72
C ALA A 168 10.86 6.76 6.72
N PHE A 169 10.80 7.17 5.45
CA PHE A 169 11.67 6.61 4.42
C PHE A 169 13.04 7.31 4.33
N ALA A 170 13.41 8.07 5.37
CA ALA A 170 14.74 8.69 5.48
C ALA A 170 15.88 7.67 5.60
N SER A 171 15.61 6.40 5.96
CA SER A 171 16.62 5.35 5.95
C SER A 171 16.71 4.66 4.58
N GLU A 172 17.92 4.48 4.06
CA GLU A 172 18.19 3.78 2.80
C GLU A 172 17.52 2.40 2.71
N HIS A 173 17.48 1.64 3.81
CA HIS A 173 16.86 0.32 3.85
C HIS A 173 15.35 0.37 3.60
N ALA A 174 14.65 1.28 4.28
CA ALA A 174 13.20 1.43 4.11
C ALA A 174 12.86 1.92 2.69
N GLU A 175 13.60 2.89 2.16
CA GLU A 175 13.39 3.42 0.79
C GLU A 175 13.68 2.34 -0.27
N PHE A 176 14.70 1.51 -0.07
CA PHE A 176 14.96 0.34 -0.92
C PHE A 176 13.77 -0.61 -0.95
N LEU A 177 13.24 -0.98 0.21
CA LEU A 177 12.10 -1.88 0.30
C LEU A 177 10.84 -1.29 -0.33
N TYR A 178 10.59 0.00 -0.13
CA TYR A 178 9.48 0.68 -0.78
C TYR A 178 9.60 0.64 -2.30
N ARG A 179 10.79 0.92 -2.85
CA ARG A 179 11.02 0.91 -4.30
C ARG A 179 10.85 -0.47 -4.91
N LEU A 180 11.33 -1.51 -4.23
CA LEU A 180 11.11 -2.88 -4.67
C LEU A 180 9.61 -3.19 -4.76
N LEU A 181 8.86 -2.95 -3.68
CA LEU A 181 7.43 -3.22 -3.63
C LEU A 181 6.63 -2.35 -4.61
N TYR A 182 6.97 -1.06 -4.74
CA TYR A 182 6.37 -0.16 -5.72
C TYR A 182 6.60 -0.64 -7.16
N GLY A 183 7.77 -1.20 -7.46
CA GLY A 183 8.04 -1.86 -8.74
C GLY A 183 7.12 -3.06 -9.01
N ILE A 184 6.72 -3.80 -7.97
CA ILE A 184 5.72 -4.89 -8.08
C ILE A 184 4.31 -4.32 -8.33
N ASP A 185 3.91 -3.31 -7.56
CA ASP A 185 2.59 -2.67 -7.65
C ASP A 185 2.70 -1.17 -7.38
N HIS A 186 2.47 -0.37 -8.43
CA HIS A 186 2.60 1.09 -8.41
C HIS A 186 1.54 1.77 -7.54
N ASN A 187 0.55 1.03 -7.02
CA ASN A 187 -0.43 1.57 -6.08
C ASN A 187 0.05 1.48 -4.63
N ILE A 188 1.18 0.83 -4.36
CA ILE A 188 1.72 0.70 -3.01
C ILE A 188 2.20 2.06 -2.53
N GLN A 189 1.70 2.48 -1.38
CA GLN A 189 2.13 3.69 -0.70
C GLN A 189 3.22 3.38 0.34
N ARG A 190 4.11 4.36 0.57
CA ARG A 190 5.12 4.34 1.64
C ARG A 190 4.51 3.98 3.01
N SER A 191 3.36 4.55 3.34
CA SER A 191 2.59 4.27 4.58
C SER A 191 2.23 2.78 4.75
N SER A 192 1.87 2.10 3.66
CA SER A 192 1.56 0.66 3.64
C SER A 192 2.80 -0.18 3.95
N VAL A 193 3.95 0.16 3.35
CA VAL A 193 5.23 -0.55 3.56
C VAL A 193 5.74 -0.37 4.98
N ALA A 194 5.68 0.84 5.53
CA ALA A 194 6.06 1.11 6.92
C ALA A 194 5.24 0.26 7.92
N THR A 195 3.95 0.09 7.63
CA THR A 195 3.06 -0.68 8.49
C THR A 195 3.28 -2.19 8.37
N ALA A 196 3.54 -2.69 7.16
CA ALA A 196 3.98 -4.05 6.89
C ALA A 196 5.25 -4.40 7.70
N LEU A 197 6.25 -3.52 7.67
CA LEU A 197 7.50 -3.68 8.44
C LEU A 197 7.27 -3.77 9.95
N LYS A 198 6.38 -2.93 10.49
CA LYS A 198 6.01 -2.96 11.92
C LYS A 198 5.44 -4.31 12.33
N ARG A 199 4.59 -4.93 11.49
CA ARG A 199 4.03 -6.25 11.76
C ARG A 199 5.03 -7.38 11.59
N ALA A 200 5.91 -7.30 10.59
CA ALA A 200 7.00 -8.27 10.42
C ALA A 200 7.85 -8.36 11.70
N LYS A 201 8.13 -7.22 12.35
CA LYS A 201 8.80 -7.15 13.66
C LYS A 201 7.96 -7.69 14.83
N GLN A 202 6.63 -7.53 14.76
CA GLN A 202 5.71 -7.98 15.82
C GLN A 202 5.29 -9.45 15.71
N ASN A 203 5.72 -10.17 14.65
CA ASN A 203 5.29 -11.54 14.42
C ASN A 203 5.74 -12.47 15.57
N PRO A 204 4.81 -13.09 16.34
CA PRO A 204 5.12 -13.82 17.57
C PRO A 204 5.90 -15.13 17.37
N LEU A 205 6.07 -15.59 16.13
CA LEU A 205 6.78 -16.84 15.82
C LEU A 205 8.28 -16.80 16.20
N GLN A 206 8.87 -15.62 16.39
CA GLN A 206 10.22 -15.48 16.96
C GLN A 206 10.25 -15.44 18.50
N LYS A 207 9.13 -15.19 19.18
CA LYS A 207 9.08 -15.15 20.66
C LYS A 207 9.00 -16.54 21.30
N LYS A 208 8.64 -17.60 20.55
CA LYS A 208 8.58 -18.97 21.06
C LYS A 208 9.88 -19.78 20.89
N ALA A 209 10.92 -19.23 20.26
CA ALA A 209 12.24 -19.87 20.18
C ALA A 209 13.18 -19.50 21.35
N LYS A 210 12.69 -18.75 22.34
CA LYS A 210 13.40 -18.42 23.58
C LYS A 210 12.52 -18.70 24.79
N LYS A 211 12.18 -19.97 25.00
CA LYS A 211 11.86 -20.52 26.31
C LYS A 211 12.33 -21.95 26.37
#